data_AF-A0A6J5J592-F1
#
_entry.id   AF-A0A6J5J592-F1
#
_cell.length_a   1.000
_cell.length_b   1.000
_cell.length_c   1.000
_cell.angle_alpha   90.00
_cell.angle_beta   90.00
_cell.angle_gamma   90.00
#
_symmetry.space_group_name_H-M   'P 1'
#
loop_
_entity.id
_entity.type
_entity.pdbx_description
1 polymer ?
#
loop_
_entity_poly.entity_id
_entity_poly.type
_entity_poly.pdbx_seq_one_letter_code
_entity_poly.pdbx_strand_id
1 'polypeptide(L)'
;MYALLYYTHYHASRFNDSHGNGSVPGFKLDADVLIPRVVWMSNLSVLGGRYGAYAVLPMQHLALDAGGASFDRTNLGDLIVSPALIAWGSGALRTVAAIEFVFPTGQYDAHSALNTGKNYYTARPVFGVSWLPNDEVEVSAKITYSFNSPNNDTHYHSGNLFHVDYSASYAVTPKARVGLSGYFVKQTTDDMQNGQPVAGDGFRGQTFAIGPGFRYQFSKISVEARVVKEFFVRNRPAGEAVWAKAVIPF
;
A
#
# COMPACT_ATOMS: atom_id res chain seq x y z
N MET A 1 -7.10 22.14 4.48
CA MET A 1 -6.49 20.79 4.57
C MET A 1 -7.12 19.95 3.47
N TYR A 2 -6.88 18.65 3.40
CA TYR A 2 -7.71 17.76 2.59
C TYR A 2 -7.66 16.33 3.13
N ALA A 3 -8.70 15.56 2.83
CA ALA A 3 -8.77 14.13 3.11
C ALA A 3 -8.60 13.34 1.82
N LEU A 4 -8.01 12.16 1.95
CA LEU A 4 -8.14 11.09 1.00
C LEU A 4 -8.86 9.93 1.69
N LEU A 5 -9.83 9.35 1.00
CA LEU A 5 -10.49 8.12 1.44
C LEU A 5 -10.19 7.05 0.41
N TYR A 6 -9.52 5.99 0.83
CA TYR A 6 -9.33 4.81 -0.02
C TYR A 6 -10.24 3.69 0.45
N TYR A 7 -10.73 2.91 -0.49
CA TYR A 7 -11.30 1.60 -0.25
C TYR A 7 -10.53 0.59 -1.11
N THR A 8 -10.25 -0.58 -0.55
CA THR A 8 -9.63 -1.70 -1.27
C THR A 8 -10.38 -2.96 -0.93
N HIS A 9 -10.82 -3.67 -1.96
CA HIS A 9 -11.24 -5.07 -1.87
C HIS A 9 -10.14 -5.91 -2.52
N TYR A 10 -9.55 -6.83 -1.77
CA TYR A 10 -8.56 -7.78 -2.26
C TYR A 10 -9.09 -9.19 -2.10
N HIS A 11 -8.97 -9.98 -3.16
CA HIS A 11 -9.34 -11.39 -3.17
C HIS A 11 -8.18 -12.23 -3.68
N ALA A 12 -7.77 -13.24 -2.90
CA ALA A 12 -6.79 -14.24 -3.31
C ALA A 12 -7.31 -15.65 -3.05
N SER A 13 -7.19 -16.53 -4.03
CA SER A 13 -7.62 -17.93 -3.96
C SER A 13 -6.46 -18.92 -3.84
N ARG A 14 -5.24 -18.41 -3.68
CA ARG A 14 -4.03 -19.23 -3.54
C ARG A 14 -2.94 -18.48 -2.77
N PHE A 15 -2.21 -19.19 -1.93
CA PHE A 15 -0.94 -18.73 -1.38
C PHE A 15 0.20 -19.39 -2.14
N ASN A 16 1.14 -18.60 -2.67
CA ASN A 16 2.26 -19.07 -3.45
C ASN A 16 3.53 -19.25 -2.59
N ASP A 17 4.28 -20.34 -2.80
CA ASP A 17 5.64 -20.55 -2.28
C ASP A 17 6.70 -19.72 -3.03
N SER A 18 7.98 -19.96 -2.73
CA SER A 18 9.13 -19.29 -3.35
C SER A 18 9.34 -19.63 -4.82
N HIS A 19 8.72 -20.71 -5.31
CA HIS A 19 8.73 -21.12 -6.72
C HIS A 19 7.49 -20.62 -7.48
N GLY A 20 6.52 -20.04 -6.77
CA GLY A 20 5.26 -19.55 -7.34
C GLY A 20 4.17 -20.61 -7.44
N ASN A 21 4.34 -21.77 -6.80
CA ASN A 21 3.36 -22.85 -6.73
C ASN A 21 2.45 -22.67 -5.51
N GLY A 22 1.21 -23.18 -5.58
CA GLY A 22 0.29 -23.17 -4.45
C GLY A 22 0.82 -24.03 -3.29
N SER A 23 0.91 -23.46 -2.09
CA SER A 23 1.50 -24.13 -0.92
C SER A 23 0.57 -24.34 0.27
N VAL A 24 -0.55 -23.60 0.33
CA VAL A 24 -1.53 -23.71 1.41
C VAL A 24 -2.84 -24.31 0.86
N PRO A 25 -3.22 -25.53 1.26
CA PRO A 25 -4.46 -26.16 0.84
C PRO A 25 -5.69 -25.35 1.27
N GLY A 26 -6.66 -25.21 0.36
CA GLY A 26 -7.92 -24.49 0.63
C GLY A 26 -7.75 -23.00 0.92
N PHE A 27 -6.62 -22.40 0.53
CA PHE A 27 -6.35 -20.99 0.82
C PHE A 27 -7.35 -20.06 0.12
N LYS A 28 -7.99 -19.19 0.90
CA LYS A 28 -8.77 -18.06 0.41
C LYS A 28 -8.58 -16.88 1.34
N LEU A 29 -8.31 -15.71 0.80
CA LEU A 29 -8.21 -14.47 1.57
C LEU A 29 -9.06 -13.40 0.90
N ASP A 30 -10.03 -12.89 1.65
CA ASP A 30 -10.78 -11.68 1.33
C ASP A 30 -10.36 -10.57 2.30
N ALA A 31 -10.08 -9.39 1.79
CA ALA A 31 -9.72 -8.23 2.59
C ALA A 31 -10.39 -6.96 2.08
N ASP A 32 -11.25 -6.39 2.92
CA ASP A 32 -11.91 -5.10 2.71
C ASP A 32 -11.28 -4.06 3.63
N VAL A 33 -10.67 -3.03 3.04
CA VAL A 33 -9.91 -2.03 3.79
C VAL A 33 -10.39 -0.63 3.44
N LEU A 34 -10.85 0.11 4.45
CA LEU A 34 -11.15 1.53 4.39
C LEU A 34 -9.98 2.32 4.99
N ILE A 35 -9.43 3.27 4.25
CA ILE A 35 -8.21 3.99 4.63
C ILE A 35 -8.45 5.51 4.57
N PRO A 36 -8.98 6.11 5.64
CA PRO A 36 -8.96 7.55 5.83
C PRO A 36 -7.53 8.07 5.98
N ARG A 37 -7.20 9.12 5.23
CA ARG A 37 -5.95 9.87 5.34
C ARG A 37 -6.27 11.35 5.41
N VAL A 38 -5.70 12.06 6.38
CA VAL A 38 -5.78 13.52 6.48
C VAL A 38 -4.43 14.11 6.17
N VAL A 39 -4.39 15.09 5.27
CA VAL A 39 -3.17 15.78 4.86
C VAL A 39 -3.28 17.26 5.21
N TRP A 40 -2.27 17.75 5.90
CA TRP A 40 -2.06 19.16 6.17
C TRP A 40 -0.85 19.66 5.39
N MET A 41 -1.00 20.82 4.75
CA MET A 41 0.04 21.44 3.95
C MET A 41 0.18 22.90 4.40
N SER A 42 1.34 23.23 4.95
CA SER A 42 1.67 24.57 5.45
C SER A 42 1.92 25.57 4.31
N ASN A 43 2.12 26.84 4.65
CA ASN A 43 2.69 27.84 3.74
C ASN A 43 4.22 27.90 3.84
N LEU A 44 4.84 27.05 4.66
CA LEU A 44 6.29 27.02 4.85
C LEU A 44 6.96 26.37 3.63
N SER A 45 7.98 27.05 3.11
CA SER A 45 8.87 26.49 2.09
C SER A 45 10.12 25.91 2.75
N VAL A 46 10.38 24.63 2.51
CA VAL A 46 11.55 23.90 2.99
C VAL A 46 12.20 23.25 1.78
N LEU A 47 13.49 23.47 1.58
CA LEU A 47 14.24 22.95 0.40
C LEU A 47 13.57 23.31 -0.94
N GLY A 48 12.91 24.47 -1.03
CA GLY A 48 12.20 24.93 -2.22
C GLY A 48 10.84 24.26 -2.48
N GLY A 49 10.35 23.43 -1.56
CA GLY A 49 9.06 22.75 -1.65
C GLY A 49 8.15 23.09 -0.47
N ARG A 50 6.85 22.84 -0.63
CA ARG A 50 5.84 23.10 0.39
C ARG A 50 5.85 21.99 1.44
N TYR A 51 6.04 22.36 2.69
CA TYR A 51 6.03 21.41 3.81
C TYR A 51 4.60 21.01 4.21
N GLY A 52 4.44 19.75 4.59
CA GLY A 52 3.20 19.18 5.10
C GLY A 52 3.43 17.96 5.97
N ALA A 53 2.32 17.41 6.45
CA ALA A 53 2.26 16.23 7.29
C ALA A 53 0.95 15.49 7.00
N TYR A 54 0.91 14.19 7.32
CA TYR A 54 -0.33 13.42 7.21
C TYR A 54 -0.43 12.33 8.27
N ALA A 55 -1.67 11.92 8.54
CA ALA A 55 -2.00 10.76 9.36
C ALA A 55 -2.96 9.84 8.60
N VAL A 56 -2.86 8.54 8.85
CA VAL A 56 -3.66 7.49 8.22
C VAL A 56 -4.06 6.50 9.31
N LEU A 57 -5.34 6.12 9.33
CA LEU A 57 -5.84 5.11 10.27
C LEU A 57 -6.72 4.12 9.51
N PRO A 58 -6.18 2.98 9.05
CA PRO A 58 -6.94 2.01 8.29
C PRO A 58 -7.93 1.27 9.20
N MET A 59 -9.08 0.91 8.64
CA MET A 59 -10.01 -0.07 9.18
C MET A 59 -10.10 -1.21 8.17
N GLN A 60 -9.98 -2.44 8.66
CA GLN A 60 -9.92 -3.62 7.80
C GLN A 60 -10.80 -4.73 8.33
N HIS A 61 -11.51 -5.36 7.41
CA HIS A 61 -12.18 -6.64 7.56
C HIS A 61 -11.38 -7.67 6.77
N LEU A 62 -10.97 -8.74 7.42
CA LEU A 62 -10.18 -9.82 6.86
C LEU A 62 -10.91 -11.14 7.08
N ALA A 63 -11.10 -11.92 6.03
CA ALA A 63 -11.61 -13.29 6.10
C ALA A 63 -10.60 -14.24 5.43
N LEU A 64 -10.16 -15.26 6.16
CA LEU A 64 -9.11 -16.20 5.74
C LEU A 64 -9.60 -17.64 5.91
N ASP A 65 -9.61 -18.39 4.81
CA ASP A 65 -9.66 -19.85 4.83
C ASP A 65 -8.25 -20.39 4.57
N ALA A 66 -7.75 -21.30 5.40
CA ALA A 66 -6.46 -21.95 5.21
C ALA A 66 -6.37 -23.28 5.96
N GLY A 67 -5.95 -24.35 5.27
CA GLY A 67 -5.67 -25.63 5.91
C GLY A 67 -6.88 -26.28 6.60
N GLY A 68 -8.10 -26.00 6.11
CA GLY A 68 -9.34 -26.51 6.70
C GLY A 68 -9.89 -25.70 7.87
N ALA A 69 -9.28 -24.54 8.19
CA ALA A 69 -9.79 -23.60 9.18
C ALA A 69 -10.21 -22.28 8.52
N SER A 70 -11.17 -21.60 9.14
CA SER A 70 -11.69 -20.29 8.73
C SER A 70 -11.54 -19.29 9.86
N PHE A 71 -11.10 -18.08 9.53
CA PHE A 71 -10.87 -16.98 10.46
C PHE A 71 -11.47 -15.70 9.91
N ASP A 72 -12.05 -14.88 10.78
CA ASP A 72 -12.59 -13.58 10.44
C ASP A 72 -12.14 -12.53 11.47
N ARG A 73 -11.85 -11.31 11.02
CA ARG A 73 -11.51 -10.19 11.90
C ARG A 73 -11.81 -8.84 11.28
N THR A 74 -12.56 -8.02 12.00
CA THR A 74 -12.75 -6.59 11.70
C THR A 74 -12.16 -5.73 12.80
N ASN A 75 -11.17 -4.90 12.50
CA ASN A 75 -10.67 -3.89 13.43
C ASN A 75 -9.87 -2.78 12.72
N LEU A 76 -9.47 -1.78 13.48
CA LEU A 76 -8.45 -0.82 13.07
C LEU A 76 -7.11 -1.52 12.87
N GLY A 77 -6.40 -1.10 11.84
CA GLY A 77 -5.00 -1.45 11.65
C GLY A 77 -4.07 -0.46 12.35
N ASP A 78 -2.79 -0.57 12.04
CA ASP A 78 -1.73 0.27 12.61
C ASP A 78 -1.83 1.73 12.15
N LEU A 79 -1.68 2.66 13.10
CA LEU A 79 -1.63 4.10 12.84
C LEU A 79 -0.38 4.44 12.03
N ILE A 80 -0.55 5.25 10.99
CA ILE A 80 0.55 5.74 10.17
C ILE A 80 0.63 7.26 10.26
N VAL A 81 1.80 7.79 10.58
CA VAL A 81 2.04 9.23 10.67
C VAL A 81 3.26 9.61 9.85
N SER A 82 3.12 10.61 8.99
CA SER A 82 4.23 11.29 8.37
C SER A 82 4.37 12.69 8.95
N PRO A 83 5.38 12.93 9.80
CA PRO A 83 5.64 14.25 10.35
C PRO A 83 6.27 15.19 9.33
N ALA A 84 6.81 14.65 8.22
CA ALA A 84 7.47 15.45 7.20
C ALA A 84 7.16 14.91 5.81
N LEU A 85 6.48 15.75 5.05
CA LEU A 85 6.27 15.67 3.63
C LEU A 85 6.70 17.00 3.01
N ILE A 86 7.43 16.95 1.90
CA ILE A 86 7.78 18.12 1.11
C ILE A 86 7.32 17.87 -0.32
N ALA A 87 6.54 18.80 -0.88
CA ALA A 87 6.01 18.72 -2.23
C ALA A 87 6.59 19.84 -3.11
N TRP A 88 7.08 19.47 -4.30
CA TRP A 88 7.60 20.40 -5.30
C TRP A 88 6.77 20.33 -6.58
N GLY A 89 6.80 21.43 -7.32
CA GLY A 89 6.20 21.51 -8.64
C GLY A 89 7.02 22.40 -9.54
N SER A 90 7.43 21.89 -10.71
CA SER A 90 8.16 22.65 -11.72
C SER A 90 7.78 22.17 -13.11
N GLY A 91 7.24 23.06 -13.95
CA GLY A 91 6.76 22.73 -15.29
C GLY A 91 5.82 21.52 -15.27
N ALA A 92 6.19 20.49 -16.04
CA ALA A 92 5.47 19.23 -16.18
C ALA A 92 5.63 18.27 -14.97
N LEU A 93 6.54 18.54 -14.04
CA LEU A 93 6.84 17.63 -12.93
C LEU A 93 6.16 18.07 -11.64
N ARG A 94 5.53 17.11 -10.97
CA ARG A 94 5.10 17.19 -9.56
C ARG A 94 5.83 16.11 -8.80
N THR A 95 6.49 16.46 -7.71
CA THR A 95 7.21 15.48 -6.88
C THR A 95 6.86 15.67 -5.40
N VAL A 96 7.00 14.60 -4.65
CA VAL A 96 6.81 14.61 -3.20
C VAL A 96 7.81 13.67 -2.56
N ALA A 97 8.41 14.08 -1.46
CA ALA A 97 9.21 13.23 -0.60
C ALA A 97 8.64 13.26 0.80
N ALA A 98 8.57 12.12 1.46
CA ALA A 98 8.11 12.04 2.84
C ALA A 98 8.84 10.92 3.59
N ILE A 99 8.82 11.00 4.91
CA ILE A 99 9.10 9.88 5.81
C ILE A 99 7.83 9.62 6.61
N GLU A 100 7.39 8.38 6.67
CA GLU A 100 6.26 7.98 7.49
C GLU A 100 6.62 6.82 8.42
N PHE A 101 5.94 6.77 9.55
CA PHE A 101 6.12 5.78 10.59
C PHE A 101 4.82 5.05 10.82
N VAL A 102 4.89 3.72 10.88
CA VAL A 102 3.78 2.85 11.23
C VAL A 102 3.97 2.42 12.69
N PHE A 103 2.97 2.69 13.52
CA PHE A 103 2.98 2.42 14.95
C PHE A 103 2.15 1.16 15.24
N PRO A 104 2.60 0.27 16.14
CA PRO A 104 1.90 -0.97 16.47
C PRO A 104 0.67 -0.69 17.36
N THR A 105 -0.35 -0.03 16.82
CA THR A 105 -1.58 0.37 17.52
C THR A 105 -2.79 -0.47 17.13
N GLY A 106 -2.69 -1.24 16.03
CA GLY A 106 -3.74 -2.15 15.60
C GLY A 106 -3.85 -3.37 16.52
N GLN A 107 -4.98 -4.06 16.46
CA GLN A 107 -5.19 -5.26 17.28
C GLN A 107 -4.23 -6.37 16.86
N TYR A 108 -3.53 -6.93 17.86
CA TYR A 108 -2.61 -8.03 17.68
C TYR A 108 -2.73 -9.05 18.82
N ASP A 109 -2.66 -10.33 18.43
CA ASP A 109 -2.55 -11.48 19.31
C ASP A 109 -1.62 -12.51 18.64
N ALA A 110 -0.55 -12.90 19.34
CA ALA A 110 0.46 -13.84 18.84
C ALA A 110 -0.09 -15.26 18.60
N HIS A 111 -1.23 -15.60 19.21
CA HIS A 111 -1.91 -16.88 19.01
C HIS A 111 -3.03 -16.82 17.96
N SER A 112 -3.28 -15.64 17.38
CA SER A 112 -4.26 -15.47 16.31
C SER A 112 -3.64 -15.70 14.94
N ALA A 113 -4.32 -16.48 14.10
CA ALA A 113 -3.96 -16.65 12.69
C ALA A 113 -4.16 -15.37 11.85
N LEU A 114 -4.98 -14.44 12.34
CA LEU A 114 -5.35 -13.21 11.63
C LEU A 114 -5.24 -12.01 12.56
N ASN A 115 -4.49 -10.98 12.16
CA ASN A 115 -4.27 -9.78 12.94
C ASN A 115 -4.42 -8.53 12.07
N THR A 116 -4.82 -7.42 12.68
CA THR A 116 -4.96 -6.13 11.98
C THR A 116 -3.81 -5.18 12.24
N GLY A 117 -3.17 -5.29 13.40
CA GLY A 117 -1.85 -4.74 13.67
C GLY A 117 -0.74 -5.76 13.45
N LYS A 118 0.47 -5.28 13.23
CA LYS A 118 1.65 -6.15 13.03
C LYS A 118 2.53 -6.32 14.27
N ASN A 119 2.29 -5.51 15.30
CA ASN A 119 3.07 -5.48 16.55
C ASN A 119 4.57 -5.23 16.36
N TYR A 120 4.91 -4.37 15.40
CA TYR A 120 6.24 -3.83 15.23
C TYR A 120 6.17 -2.44 14.60
N TYR A 121 7.25 -1.66 14.73
CA TYR A 121 7.37 -0.34 14.12
C TYR A 121 7.88 -0.45 12.69
N THR A 122 7.40 0.42 11.79
CA THR A 122 7.98 0.56 10.45
C THR A 122 8.38 2.00 10.19
N ALA A 123 9.60 2.23 9.72
CA ALA A 123 10.01 3.50 9.11
C ALA A 123 9.96 3.34 7.59
N ARG A 124 9.32 4.29 6.88
CA ARG A 124 9.07 4.19 5.44
C ARG A 124 9.34 5.52 4.72
N PRO A 125 10.52 5.69 4.11
CA PRO A 125 10.72 6.75 3.13
C PRO A 125 9.78 6.57 1.94
N VAL A 126 9.25 7.68 1.45
CA VAL A 126 8.31 7.77 0.34
C VAL A 126 8.82 8.79 -0.67
N PHE A 127 8.83 8.44 -1.94
CA PHE A 127 9.07 9.36 -3.04
C PHE A 127 8.00 9.19 -4.12
N GLY A 128 7.30 10.26 -4.44
CA GLY A 128 6.31 10.31 -5.50
C GLY A 128 6.74 11.26 -6.61
N VAL A 129 6.44 10.89 -7.84
CA VAL A 129 6.68 11.70 -9.04
C VAL A 129 5.50 11.53 -10.00
N SER A 130 5.07 12.64 -10.58
CA SER A 130 4.10 12.70 -11.67
C SER A 130 4.66 13.59 -12.76
N TRP A 131 4.63 13.09 -14.00
CA TRP A 131 5.01 13.81 -15.21
C TRP A 131 3.77 14.04 -16.07
N LEU A 132 3.47 15.32 -16.30
CA LEU A 132 2.34 15.81 -17.07
C LEU A 132 2.88 16.70 -18.21
N PRO A 133 3.33 16.12 -19.34
CA PRO A 133 3.92 16.89 -20.43
C PRO A 133 2.91 17.82 -21.13
N ASN A 134 1.63 17.54 -20.98
CA ASN A 134 0.50 18.33 -21.45
C ASN A 134 -0.73 18.03 -20.56
N ASP A 135 -1.88 18.61 -20.91
CA ASP A 135 -3.11 18.47 -20.14
C ASP A 135 -3.78 17.09 -20.28
N GLU A 136 -3.32 16.25 -21.20
CA GLU A 136 -3.92 14.96 -21.53
C GLU A 136 -3.17 13.79 -20.90
N VAL A 137 -1.84 13.80 -20.93
CA VAL A 137 -0.98 12.69 -20.50
C VAL A 137 -0.55 12.86 -19.05
N GLU A 138 -0.62 11.79 -18.26
CA GLU A 138 0.03 11.71 -16.95
C GLU A 138 0.70 10.36 -16.78
N VAL A 139 1.98 10.37 -16.37
CA VAL A 139 2.71 9.19 -15.93
C VAL A 139 3.17 9.44 -14.50
N SER A 140 2.81 8.53 -13.59
CA SER A 140 3.06 8.69 -12.16
C SER A 140 3.68 7.44 -11.55
N ALA A 141 4.53 7.64 -10.54
CA ALA A 141 5.09 6.58 -9.72
C ALA A 141 5.20 7.04 -8.25
N LYS A 142 4.98 6.11 -7.32
CA LYS A 142 5.20 6.32 -5.88
C LYS A 142 5.99 5.14 -5.34
N ILE A 143 7.22 5.41 -4.95
CA ILE A 143 8.18 4.47 -4.41
C ILE A 143 8.18 4.57 -2.89
N THR A 144 8.20 3.43 -2.22
CA THR A 144 8.34 3.31 -0.77
C THR A 144 9.32 2.19 -0.44
N TYR A 145 10.05 2.35 0.67
CA TYR A 145 10.90 1.31 1.20
C TYR A 145 10.65 1.16 2.70
N SER A 146 10.25 -0.02 3.16
CA SER A 146 9.91 -0.25 4.56
C SER A 146 11.07 -0.89 5.31
N PHE A 147 11.44 -0.28 6.43
CA PHE A 147 12.33 -0.86 7.44
C PHE A 147 11.50 -1.23 8.66
N ASN A 148 11.49 -2.50 9.03
CA ASN A 148 10.69 -3.01 10.14
C ASN A 148 11.55 -3.26 11.37
N SER A 149 11.03 -2.98 12.56
CA SER A 149 11.58 -3.53 13.80
C SER A 149 11.17 -5.00 13.96
N PRO A 150 11.82 -5.78 14.84
CA PRO A 150 11.32 -7.07 15.26
C PRO A 150 9.98 -6.94 16.00
N ASN A 151 9.17 -8.00 15.92
CA ASN A 151 8.04 -8.24 16.81
C ASN A 151 8.57 -9.03 18.02
N ASN A 152 8.53 -8.42 19.21
CA ASN A 152 9.15 -8.99 20.40
C ASN A 152 8.38 -10.17 20.99
N ASP A 153 7.08 -10.30 20.71
CA ASP A 153 6.26 -11.40 21.24
C ASP A 153 6.54 -12.72 20.50
N THR A 154 6.85 -12.62 19.21
CA THR A 154 7.14 -13.79 18.35
C THR A 154 8.61 -13.94 18.03
N HIS A 155 9.44 -12.93 18.24
CA HIS A 155 10.83 -12.86 17.75
C HIS A 155 10.91 -13.00 16.21
N TYR A 156 9.84 -12.61 15.51
CA TYR A 156 9.80 -12.51 14.06
C TYR A 156 10.28 -11.13 13.63
N HIS A 157 11.19 -11.07 12.67
CA HIS A 157 11.64 -9.84 12.04
C HIS A 157 11.34 -9.92 10.55
N SER A 158 10.33 -9.15 10.13
CA SER A 158 10.00 -9.07 8.70
C SER A 158 11.04 -8.26 7.95
N GLY A 159 11.51 -8.80 6.84
CA GLY A 159 12.50 -8.20 5.98
C GLY A 159 12.04 -6.87 5.38
N ASN A 160 13.00 -6.12 4.87
CA ASN A 160 12.75 -4.83 4.25
C ASN A 160 11.97 -5.01 2.94
N LEU A 161 11.05 -4.08 2.68
CA LEU A 161 10.11 -4.19 1.56
C LEU A 161 10.24 -2.99 0.62
N PHE A 162 10.61 -3.25 -0.63
CA PHE A 162 10.49 -2.29 -1.71
C PHE A 162 9.10 -2.37 -2.33
N HIS A 163 8.45 -1.22 -2.53
CA HIS A 163 7.15 -1.14 -3.18
C HIS A 163 7.05 0.10 -4.05
N VAL A 164 6.69 -0.07 -5.32
CA VAL A 164 6.36 1.01 -6.24
C VAL A 164 4.92 0.86 -6.75
N ASP A 165 4.08 1.86 -6.51
CA ASP A 165 2.83 2.06 -7.26
C ASP A 165 3.17 2.84 -8.55
N TYR A 166 2.57 2.48 -9.68
CA TYR A 166 2.78 3.17 -10.95
C TYR A 166 1.48 3.33 -11.73
N SER A 167 1.41 4.36 -12.59
CA SER A 167 0.29 4.57 -13.50
C SER A 167 0.70 5.36 -14.74
N ALA A 168 -0.05 5.14 -15.83
CA ALA A 168 -0.04 5.96 -17.02
C ALA A 168 -1.49 6.18 -17.47
N SER A 169 -1.88 7.44 -17.69
CA SER A 169 -3.26 7.79 -18.04
C SER A 169 -3.34 8.86 -19.13
N TYR A 170 -4.48 8.88 -19.80
CA TYR A 170 -4.84 9.82 -20.85
C TYR A 170 -6.22 10.45 -20.57
N ALA A 171 -6.35 11.75 -20.76
CA ALA A 171 -7.60 12.48 -20.62
C ALA A 171 -8.50 12.23 -21.84
N VAL A 172 -9.67 11.63 -21.60
CA VAL A 172 -10.71 11.44 -22.64
C VAL A 172 -11.71 12.59 -22.65
N THR A 173 -11.78 13.35 -21.54
CA THR A 173 -12.48 14.63 -21.43
C THR A 173 -11.71 15.51 -20.44
N PRO A 174 -12.03 16.82 -20.32
CA PRO A 174 -11.43 17.67 -19.28
C PRO A 174 -11.64 17.17 -17.84
N LYS A 175 -12.60 16.27 -17.62
CA LYS A 175 -12.92 15.72 -16.29
C LYS A 175 -12.53 14.26 -16.12
N ALA A 176 -12.33 13.52 -17.20
CA ALA A 176 -12.22 12.06 -17.17
C ALA A 176 -10.89 11.60 -17.76
N ARG A 177 -10.22 10.67 -17.05
CA ARG A 177 -8.99 10.01 -17.50
C ARG A 177 -9.15 8.51 -17.41
N VAL A 178 -8.58 7.80 -18.38
CA VAL A 178 -8.47 6.34 -18.40
C VAL A 178 -7.00 5.96 -18.53
N GLY A 179 -6.63 4.78 -18.06
CA GLY A 179 -5.24 4.37 -18.14
C GLY A 179 -4.97 2.99 -17.58
N LEU A 180 -3.69 2.71 -17.41
CA LEU A 180 -3.19 1.53 -16.73
C LEU A 180 -2.56 1.94 -15.41
N SER A 181 -2.75 1.10 -14.39
CA SER A 181 -2.13 1.29 -13.09
C SER A 181 -1.80 -0.06 -12.48
N GLY A 182 -0.87 -0.05 -11.55
CA GLY A 182 -0.38 -1.27 -10.94
C GLY A 182 0.55 -0.99 -9.78
N TYR A 183 1.17 -2.05 -9.31
CA TYR A 183 2.23 -1.99 -8.33
C TYR A 183 3.23 -3.11 -8.52
N PHE A 184 4.44 -2.91 -8.01
CA PHE A 184 5.43 -3.96 -7.84
C PHE A 184 5.91 -3.94 -6.40
N VAL A 185 5.93 -5.12 -5.78
CA VAL A 185 6.39 -5.32 -4.41
C VAL A 185 7.48 -6.38 -4.44
N LYS A 186 8.57 -6.12 -3.72
CA LYS A 186 9.66 -7.08 -3.53
C LYS A 186 10.29 -6.90 -2.16
N GLN A 187 10.35 -8.00 -1.41
CA GLN A 187 11.12 -8.06 -0.19
C GLN A 187 12.61 -8.20 -0.54
N THR A 188 13.43 -7.30 0.00
CA THR A 188 14.85 -7.17 -0.35
C THR A 188 15.76 -7.85 0.66
N THR A 189 15.28 -8.13 1.87
CA THR A 189 16.00 -8.90 2.90
C THR A 189 15.13 -10.04 3.43
N ASP A 190 15.77 -10.99 4.11
CA ASP A 190 15.08 -12.15 4.68
C ASP A 190 14.13 -11.76 5.81
N ASP A 191 13.04 -12.50 5.91
CA ASP A 191 12.33 -12.68 7.16
C ASP A 191 13.15 -13.59 8.08
N MET A 192 13.26 -13.21 9.34
CA MET A 192 14.01 -13.92 10.36
C MET A 192 13.10 -14.32 11.51
N GLN A 193 13.22 -15.55 11.99
CA GLN A 193 12.54 -16.07 13.17
C GLN A 193 13.60 -16.59 14.14
N ASN A 194 13.66 -16.04 15.36
CA ASN A 194 14.69 -16.41 16.34
C ASN A 194 16.13 -16.32 15.78
N GLY A 195 16.40 -15.33 14.93
CA GLY A 195 17.70 -15.12 14.31
C GLY A 195 18.05 -16.09 13.17
N GLN A 196 17.11 -16.92 12.72
CA GLN A 196 17.27 -17.82 11.57
C GLN A 196 16.36 -17.42 10.39
N PRO A 197 16.78 -17.59 9.13
CA PRO A 197 15.92 -17.33 7.98
C PRO A 197 14.67 -18.20 8.01
N VAL A 198 13.50 -17.57 7.85
CA VAL A 198 12.21 -18.28 7.77
C VAL A 198 12.20 -19.20 6.55
N ALA A 199 11.68 -20.43 6.72
CA ALA A 199 11.64 -21.46 5.68
C ALA A 199 13.02 -21.82 5.05
N GLY A 200 14.14 -21.40 5.65
CA GLY A 200 15.50 -21.60 5.15
C GLY A 200 15.90 -20.67 3.99
N ASP A 201 14.93 -20.04 3.31
CA ASP A 201 15.15 -19.12 2.19
C ASP A 201 14.82 -17.64 2.52
N GLY A 202 14.44 -17.38 3.76
CA GLY A 202 14.07 -16.05 4.25
C GLY A 202 12.69 -15.56 3.80
N PHE A 203 11.87 -16.43 3.20
CA PHE A 203 10.47 -16.18 2.86
C PHE A 203 10.21 -14.87 2.08
N ARG A 204 11.16 -14.47 1.23
CA ARG A 204 11.09 -13.18 0.52
C ARG A 204 9.90 -13.13 -0.44
N GLY A 205 8.96 -12.24 -0.16
CA GLY A 205 7.76 -12.03 -0.98
C GLY A 205 8.00 -11.16 -2.22
N GLN A 206 7.31 -11.45 -3.31
CA GLN A 206 7.19 -10.52 -4.44
C GLN A 206 5.85 -10.65 -5.18
N THR A 207 5.45 -9.59 -5.87
CA THR A 207 4.28 -9.56 -6.76
C THR A 207 4.40 -8.39 -7.74
N PHE A 208 3.89 -8.59 -8.96
CA PHE A 208 3.68 -7.54 -9.94
C PHE A 208 2.18 -7.49 -10.26
N ALA A 209 1.55 -6.33 -10.13
CA ALA A 209 0.15 -6.15 -10.45
C ALA A 209 -0.01 -5.10 -11.54
N ILE A 210 -0.98 -5.32 -12.43
CA ILE A 210 -1.36 -4.35 -13.46
C ILE A 210 -2.85 -4.49 -13.78
N GLY A 211 -3.48 -3.38 -14.16
CA GLY A 211 -4.82 -3.40 -14.74
C GLY A 211 -5.37 -2.00 -15.03
N PRO A 212 -6.61 -1.92 -15.52
CA PRO A 212 -7.22 -0.65 -15.94
C PRO A 212 -7.51 0.26 -14.75
N GLY A 213 -7.42 1.57 -14.99
CA GLY A 213 -7.77 2.62 -14.06
C GLY A 213 -8.60 3.72 -14.71
N PHE A 214 -9.44 4.35 -13.91
CA PHE A 214 -10.30 5.47 -14.29
C PHE A 214 -10.24 6.55 -13.21
N ARG A 215 -10.26 7.82 -13.64
CA ARG A 215 -10.36 8.99 -12.76
C ARG A 215 -11.45 9.92 -13.29
N TYR A 216 -12.26 10.45 -12.39
CA TYR A 216 -13.21 11.52 -12.68
C TYR A 216 -13.06 12.69 -11.72
N GLN A 217 -12.99 13.89 -12.28
CA GLN A 217 -12.92 15.17 -11.57
C GLN A 217 -14.32 15.81 -11.51
N PHE A 218 -14.89 15.86 -10.31
CA PHE A 218 -16.03 16.71 -9.99
C PHE A 218 -15.54 18.13 -9.64
N SER A 219 -16.45 19.03 -9.24
CA SER A 219 -16.09 20.43 -8.93
C SER A 219 -14.94 20.53 -7.92
N LYS A 220 -15.09 19.93 -6.73
CA LYS A 220 -14.08 19.96 -5.67
C LYS A 220 -13.47 18.59 -5.36
N ILE A 221 -14.15 17.52 -5.75
CA ILE A 221 -13.78 16.15 -5.41
C ILE A 221 -13.24 15.46 -6.65
N SER A 222 -12.20 14.63 -6.50
CA SER A 222 -11.80 13.69 -7.54
C SER A 222 -11.94 12.27 -7.03
N VAL A 223 -12.37 11.37 -7.92
CA VAL A 223 -12.59 9.97 -7.60
C VAL A 223 -11.82 9.13 -8.60
N GLU A 224 -11.18 8.07 -8.13
CA GLU A 224 -10.41 7.13 -8.92
C GLU A 224 -10.85 5.71 -8.60
N ALA A 225 -10.85 4.86 -9.61
CA ALA A 225 -11.07 3.43 -9.47
C ALA A 225 -10.02 2.67 -10.29
N ARG A 226 -9.50 1.56 -9.77
CA ARG A 226 -8.65 0.64 -10.53
C ARG A 226 -8.97 -0.81 -10.17
N VAL A 227 -8.84 -1.68 -11.15
CA VAL A 227 -8.88 -3.14 -10.98
C VAL A 227 -7.52 -3.66 -11.41
N VAL A 228 -6.84 -4.41 -10.55
CA VAL A 228 -5.49 -4.92 -10.84
C VAL A 228 -5.42 -6.40 -10.53
N LYS A 229 -4.70 -7.14 -11.38
CA LYS A 229 -4.43 -8.57 -11.19
C LYS A 229 -2.95 -8.79 -10.93
N GLU A 230 -2.64 -9.70 -10.01
CA GLU A 230 -1.27 -10.04 -9.62
C GLU A 230 -0.67 -11.16 -10.47
N PHE A 231 0.62 -11.02 -10.73
CA PHE A 231 1.47 -11.93 -11.51
C PHE A 231 2.83 -12.08 -10.83
N PHE A 232 3.57 -13.13 -11.21
CA PHE A 232 4.92 -13.42 -10.70
C PHE A 232 5.00 -13.48 -9.16
N VAL A 233 3.92 -13.94 -8.53
CA VAL A 233 3.75 -13.96 -7.08
C VAL A 233 4.58 -15.07 -6.46
N ARG A 234 5.38 -14.74 -5.43
CA ARG A 234 6.15 -15.69 -4.62
C ARG A 234 6.04 -15.35 -3.14
N ASN A 235 6.00 -16.36 -2.29
CA ASN A 235 5.88 -16.25 -0.82
C ASN A 235 4.76 -15.31 -0.36
N ARG A 236 3.63 -15.27 -1.08
CA ARG A 236 2.53 -14.32 -0.88
C ARG A 236 1.20 -14.88 -1.39
N PRO A 237 0.06 -14.38 -0.88
CA PRO A 237 -1.24 -14.55 -1.54
C PRO A 237 -1.17 -14.03 -3.00
N ALA A 238 -1.79 -14.76 -3.93
CA ALA A 238 -1.89 -14.41 -5.33
C ALA A 238 -3.34 -14.11 -5.68
N GLY A 239 -3.62 -12.87 -6.07
CA GLY A 239 -4.99 -12.42 -6.22
C GLY A 239 -5.21 -11.26 -7.17
N GLU A 240 -6.31 -10.56 -6.94
CA GLU A 240 -6.70 -9.34 -7.61
C GLU A 240 -7.27 -8.33 -6.61
N ALA A 241 -7.22 -7.06 -6.97
CA ALA A 241 -7.68 -5.98 -6.11
C ALA A 241 -8.54 -4.98 -6.89
N VAL A 242 -9.64 -4.56 -6.26
CA VAL A 242 -10.40 -3.38 -6.65
C VAL A 242 -10.06 -2.27 -5.68
N TRP A 243 -9.65 -1.11 -6.20
CA TRP A 243 -9.33 0.06 -5.39
C TRP A 243 -10.22 1.21 -5.81
N ALA A 244 -10.74 1.94 -4.83
CA ALA A 244 -11.37 3.24 -5.01
C ALA A 244 -10.65 4.29 -4.16
N LYS A 245 -10.55 5.51 -4.67
CA LYS A 245 -9.95 6.65 -3.95
C LYS A 245 -10.77 7.90 -4.19
N ALA A 246 -11.10 8.63 -3.14
CA ALA A 246 -11.66 9.97 -3.22
C ALA A 246 -10.68 10.98 -2.61
N VAL A 247 -10.52 12.15 -3.25
CA VAL A 247 -9.77 13.31 -2.73
C VAL A 247 -10.77 14.41 -2.43
N ILE A 248 -10.83 14.85 -1.17
CA ILE A 248 -11.88 15.73 -0.63
C ILE A 248 -11.22 16.93 0.08
N PRO A 249 -11.25 18.14 -0.51
CA PRO A 249 -10.73 19.34 0.14
C PRO A 249 -11.73 19.89 1.16
N PHE A 250 -11.21 20.44 2.26
CA PHE A 250 -11.97 21.17 3.29
C PHE A 250 -11.11 22.22 4.00
#